data_AF-A0A8S4PGX0-F1
#
_entry.id   AF-A0A8S4PGX0-F1
#
_cell.length_a   1.000
_cell.length_b   1.000
_cell.length_c   1.000
_cell.angle_alpha   90.00
_cell.angle_beta   90.00
_cell.angle_gamma   90.00
#
_symmetry.space_group_name_H-M   'P 1'
#
loop_
_entity.id
_entity.type
_entity.pdbx_description
1 polymer ?
#
loop_
_entity_poly.entity_id
_entity_poly.type
_entity_poly.pdbx_seq_one_letter_code
_entity_poly.pdbx_strand_id
1 'polypeptide(L)'
;MADQEQKGNQLMIEAAKKFKSSQGFFGSFGGSAKQEEASELYVRAANCFKMAKKWPAAGQAFCESAKIQSALGSRHEAATNYVDAGNCYKKADPQEAVNSITKAIDIYTDMGRFTVAAKHHVTIAEIYETEAVDIDKAIANYEQAADYYKGEESNSSANKCLLKVATFAAQLEQYSKSIEIYEQVAGKCIDNNLLRYSAKDHFFRAALCHMSLDKLDAKIALDRYKDMFPAFADSRECKLVQTLLAACEDENVDAFTDAVKEYDSISRLDQWLTTMLLRIKKTIEGEGDLR
;
A
#
# COMPACT_ATOMS: atom_id res chain seq x y z
N MET A 1 -18.89 29.91 -6.38
CA MET A 1 -17.72 29.31 -5.68
C MET A 1 -17.32 30.14 -4.47
N ALA A 2 -17.09 31.45 -4.61
CA ALA A 2 -16.79 32.34 -3.47
C ALA A 2 -17.85 32.33 -2.36
N ASP A 3 -19.13 32.23 -2.71
CA ASP A 3 -20.24 32.18 -1.75
C ASP A 3 -20.18 30.93 -0.83
N GLN A 4 -19.73 29.79 -1.35
CA GLN A 4 -19.60 28.56 -0.54
C GLN A 4 -18.35 28.59 0.37
N GLU A 5 -17.28 29.24 -0.07
CA GLU A 5 -16.09 29.47 0.76
C GLU A 5 -16.39 30.44 1.91
N GLN A 6 -17.14 31.51 1.64
CA GLN A 6 -17.57 32.46 2.68
C GLN A 6 -18.53 31.79 3.68
N LYS A 7 -19.48 30.99 3.20
CA LYS A 7 -20.36 30.18 4.07
C LYS A 7 -19.57 29.19 4.93
N GLY A 8 -18.59 28.51 4.35
CA GLY A 8 -17.69 27.62 5.09
C GLY A 8 -16.93 28.36 6.20
N ASN A 9 -16.36 29.54 5.90
CA ASN A 9 -15.65 30.35 6.88
C ASN A 9 -16.56 30.86 8.02
N GLN A 10 -17.79 31.25 7.71
CA GLN A 10 -18.78 31.67 8.73
C GLN A 10 -19.12 30.51 9.66
N LEU A 11 -19.40 29.33 9.10
CA LEU A 11 -19.69 28.11 9.87
C LEU A 11 -18.51 27.69 10.74
N MET A 12 -17.27 27.83 10.28
CA MET A 12 -16.06 27.59 11.09
C MET A 12 -15.98 28.51 12.31
N ILE A 13 -16.28 29.80 12.13
CA ILE A 13 -16.25 30.79 13.21
C ILE A 13 -17.37 30.51 14.22
N GLU A 14 -18.56 30.16 13.74
CA GLU A 14 -19.70 29.77 14.58
C GLU A 14 -19.41 28.50 15.39
N ALA A 15 -18.85 27.48 14.74
CA ALA A 15 -18.43 26.24 15.39
C ALA A 15 -17.37 26.50 16.48
N ALA A 16 -16.35 27.31 16.19
CA ALA A 16 -15.31 27.67 17.15
C ALA A 16 -15.86 28.47 18.35
N LYS A 17 -16.80 29.38 18.13
CA LYS A 17 -17.47 30.13 19.21
C LYS A 17 -18.30 29.20 20.10
N LYS A 18 -19.08 28.30 19.49
CA LYS A 18 -19.87 27.29 20.22
C LYS A 18 -18.97 26.36 21.03
N PHE A 19 -17.88 25.88 20.44
CA PHE A 19 -16.90 25.04 21.15
C PHE A 19 -16.24 25.77 22.33
N LYS A 20 -15.83 27.03 22.17
CA LYS A 20 -15.28 27.82 23.31
C LYS A 20 -16.32 28.04 24.40
N SER A 21 -17.59 28.25 24.03
CA SER A 21 -18.68 28.44 24.99
C SER A 21 -19.03 27.17 25.79
N SER A 22 -18.70 25.99 25.27
CA SER A 22 -18.91 24.72 25.97
C SER A 22 -17.81 24.39 26.99
N GLN A 23 -16.62 24.99 26.87
CA GLN A 23 -15.49 24.83 27.80
C GLN A 23 -15.44 25.86 28.96
N GLY A 24 -16.28 26.90 28.95
CA GLY A 24 -16.31 27.94 29.99
C GLY A 24 -16.92 27.50 31.33
N PHE A 25 -16.73 28.31 32.39
CA PHE A 25 -17.09 28.07 33.80
C PHE A 25 -18.57 27.65 34.07
N PHE A 26 -19.47 27.77 33.09
CA PHE A 26 -20.89 27.37 33.18
C PHE A 26 -21.23 26.07 32.41
N GLY A 27 -20.23 25.40 31.83
CA GLY A 27 -20.39 24.28 30.87
C GLY A 27 -20.55 22.88 31.47
N SER A 28 -20.38 22.70 32.78
CA SER A 28 -20.26 21.37 33.42
C SER A 28 -21.54 20.53 33.47
N PHE A 29 -22.72 21.07 33.13
CA PHE A 29 -24.00 20.35 33.20
C PHE A 29 -24.69 20.16 31.82
N GLY A 30 -24.08 20.64 30.73
CA GLY A 30 -24.65 20.55 29.37
C GLY A 30 -23.66 20.78 28.22
N GLY A 31 -22.35 20.70 28.49
CA GLY A 31 -21.29 20.95 27.52
C GLY A 31 -21.22 19.92 26.38
N SER A 32 -21.64 18.68 26.62
CA SER A 32 -21.59 17.57 25.65
C SER A 32 -22.45 17.86 24.40
N ALA A 33 -23.70 18.26 24.58
CA ALA A 33 -24.60 18.58 23.47
C ALA A 33 -24.11 19.78 22.65
N LYS A 34 -23.50 20.78 23.31
CA LYS A 34 -22.91 21.94 22.62
C LYS A 34 -21.65 21.60 21.83
N GLN A 35 -20.88 20.60 22.28
CA GLN A 35 -19.73 20.09 21.56
C GLN A 35 -20.16 19.27 20.34
N GLU A 36 -21.22 18.47 20.46
CA GLU A 36 -21.80 17.71 19.35
C GLU A 36 -22.35 18.63 18.26
N GLU A 37 -23.13 19.66 18.63
CA GLU A 37 -23.56 20.70 17.71
C GLU A 37 -22.39 21.43 17.03
N ALA A 38 -21.30 21.69 17.76
CA ALA A 38 -20.11 22.33 17.20
C ALA A 38 -19.43 21.40 16.17
N SER A 39 -19.35 20.11 16.44
CA SER A 39 -18.82 19.11 15.50
C SER A 39 -19.66 19.04 14.22
N GLU A 40 -21.00 19.03 14.32
CA GLU A 40 -21.86 19.06 13.14
C GLU A 40 -21.63 20.32 12.28
N LEU A 41 -21.45 21.48 12.92
CA LEU A 41 -21.16 22.74 12.21
C LEU A 41 -19.80 22.67 11.50
N TYR A 42 -18.79 22.05 12.11
CA TYR A 42 -17.51 21.79 11.45
C TYR A 42 -17.65 20.87 10.23
N VAL A 43 -18.44 19.80 10.31
CA VAL A 43 -18.72 18.91 9.16
C VAL A 43 -19.45 19.65 8.04
N ARG A 44 -20.43 20.49 8.38
CA ARG A 44 -21.14 21.33 7.39
C ARG A 44 -20.19 22.32 6.72
N ALA A 45 -19.32 22.97 7.50
CA ALA A 45 -18.28 23.86 6.96
C ALA A 45 -17.34 23.11 6.02
N ALA A 46 -16.89 21.91 6.40
CA ALA A 46 -16.01 21.07 5.62
C ALA A 46 -16.64 20.68 4.26
N ASN A 47 -17.94 20.36 4.26
CA ASN A 47 -18.69 20.08 3.03
C ASN A 47 -18.81 21.32 2.12
N CYS A 48 -19.03 22.52 2.67
CA CYS A 48 -18.98 23.76 1.92
C CYS A 48 -17.59 24.01 1.29
N PHE A 49 -16.50 23.73 2.02
CA PHE A 49 -15.14 23.82 1.49
C PHE A 49 -14.85 22.78 0.40
N LYS A 50 -15.37 21.55 0.52
CA LYS A 50 -15.33 20.53 -0.56
C LYS A 50 -16.01 21.03 -1.83
N MET A 51 -17.19 21.64 -1.71
CA MET A 51 -17.91 22.24 -2.85
C MET A 51 -17.13 23.41 -3.48
N ALA A 52 -16.40 24.17 -2.67
CA ALA A 52 -15.52 25.25 -3.13
C ALA A 52 -14.15 24.74 -3.64
N LYS A 53 -13.89 23.42 -3.64
CA LYS A 53 -12.60 22.79 -3.99
C LYS A 53 -11.42 23.25 -3.12
N LYS A 54 -11.69 23.75 -1.91
CA LYS A 54 -10.68 24.15 -0.93
C LYS A 54 -10.34 22.96 -0.03
N TRP A 55 -9.62 21.99 -0.60
CA TRP A 55 -9.32 20.72 0.05
C TRP A 55 -8.56 20.83 1.39
N PRO A 56 -7.54 21.71 1.55
CA PRO A 56 -6.86 21.88 2.84
C PRO A 56 -7.77 22.38 3.95
N ALA A 57 -8.61 23.39 3.65
CA ALA A 57 -9.55 23.96 4.62
C ALA A 57 -10.65 22.96 5.00
N ALA A 58 -11.12 22.15 4.03
CA ALA A 58 -12.04 21.06 4.31
C ALA A 58 -11.43 20.01 5.24
N GLY A 59 -10.20 19.58 4.96
CA GLY A 59 -9.46 18.63 5.80
C GLY A 59 -9.30 19.14 7.23
N GLN A 60 -8.95 20.42 7.39
CA GLN A 60 -8.78 21.03 8.72
C GLN A 60 -10.10 21.05 9.50
N ALA A 61 -11.20 21.43 8.84
CA ALA A 61 -12.53 21.42 9.45
C ALA A 61 -12.96 20.01 9.90
N PHE A 62 -12.71 18.98 9.10
CA PHE A 62 -12.97 17.58 9.51
C PHE A 62 -12.06 17.14 10.67
N CYS A 63 -10.79 17.52 10.68
CA CYS A 63 -9.87 17.23 11.78
C CYS A 63 -10.32 17.86 13.10
N GLU A 64 -10.80 19.11 13.07
CA GLU A 64 -11.36 19.77 14.27
C GLU A 64 -12.64 19.08 14.73
N SER A 65 -13.54 18.71 13.81
CA SER A 65 -14.71 17.90 14.13
C SER A 65 -14.35 16.57 14.80
N ALA A 66 -13.38 15.84 14.24
CA ALA A 66 -12.95 14.55 14.73
C ALA A 66 -12.34 14.63 16.15
N LYS A 67 -11.55 15.67 16.44
CA LYS A 67 -11.02 15.91 17.80
C LYS A 67 -12.13 16.09 18.82
N ILE A 68 -13.18 16.84 18.47
CA ILE A 68 -14.31 17.09 19.35
C ILE A 68 -15.08 15.79 19.61
N GLN A 69 -15.38 15.02 18.56
CA GLN A 69 -16.07 13.73 18.70
C GLN A 69 -15.26 12.70 19.47
N SER A 70 -13.93 12.71 19.33
CA SER A 70 -13.04 11.87 20.13
C SER A 70 -13.12 12.23 21.62
N ALA A 71 -13.13 13.53 21.96
CA ALA A 71 -13.31 14.01 23.33
C ALA A 71 -14.70 13.69 23.92
N LEU A 72 -15.72 13.61 23.07
CA LEU A 72 -17.09 13.20 23.45
C LEU A 72 -17.25 11.69 23.66
N GLY A 73 -16.27 10.88 23.27
CA GLY A 73 -16.34 9.42 23.33
C GLY A 73 -16.98 8.75 22.12
N SER A 74 -17.43 9.52 21.11
CA SER A 74 -17.99 9.01 19.84
C SER A 74 -16.87 8.55 18.89
N ARG A 75 -16.17 7.48 19.27
CA ARG A 75 -14.99 6.95 18.56
C ARG A 75 -15.27 6.63 17.08
N HIS A 76 -16.43 6.03 16.77
CA HIS A 76 -16.75 5.63 15.40
C HIS A 76 -16.89 6.84 14.46
N GLU A 77 -17.57 7.89 14.92
CA GLU A 77 -17.76 9.12 14.17
C GLU A 77 -16.44 9.87 14.02
N ALA A 78 -15.64 9.94 15.09
CA ALA A 78 -14.32 10.55 15.06
C ALA A 78 -13.41 9.89 14.01
N ALA A 79 -13.38 8.55 13.96
CA ALA A 79 -12.62 7.81 12.96
C ALA A 79 -13.12 8.10 11.53
N THR A 80 -14.44 8.17 11.33
CA THR A 80 -15.03 8.49 10.03
C THR A 80 -14.64 9.91 9.57
N ASN A 81 -14.72 10.89 10.46
CA ASN A 81 -14.31 12.26 10.17
C ASN A 81 -12.81 12.37 9.88
N TYR A 82 -11.95 11.61 10.55
CA TYR A 82 -10.52 11.56 10.22
C TYR A 82 -10.25 10.93 8.84
N VAL A 83 -11.01 9.91 8.44
CA VAL A 83 -10.93 9.35 7.09
C VAL A 83 -11.37 10.36 6.03
N ASP A 84 -12.46 11.09 6.29
CA ASP A 84 -12.92 12.16 5.40
C ASP A 84 -11.93 13.33 5.29
N ALA A 85 -11.26 13.67 6.40
CA ALA A 85 -10.13 14.60 6.39
C ALA A 85 -8.98 14.08 5.51
N GLY A 86 -8.58 12.82 5.70
CA GLY A 86 -7.55 12.17 4.89
C GLY A 86 -7.87 12.17 3.40
N ASN A 87 -9.12 11.90 3.02
CA ASN A 87 -9.59 11.95 1.63
C ASN A 87 -9.52 13.37 1.03
N CYS A 88 -9.74 14.40 1.85
CA CYS A 88 -9.57 15.79 1.41
C CYS A 88 -8.09 16.13 1.25
N TYR A 89 -7.26 15.80 2.24
CA TYR A 89 -5.82 16.06 2.21
C TYR A 89 -5.09 15.29 1.12
N LYS A 90 -5.53 14.08 0.74
CA LYS A 90 -4.93 13.31 -0.37
C LYS A 90 -4.84 14.10 -1.68
N LYS A 91 -5.69 15.11 -1.89
CA LYS A 91 -5.69 15.97 -3.08
C LYS A 91 -4.86 17.25 -2.96
N ALA A 92 -4.29 17.53 -1.79
CA ALA A 92 -3.61 18.79 -1.52
C ALA A 92 -2.28 18.62 -0.77
N ASP A 93 -2.27 17.82 0.29
CA ASP A 93 -1.08 17.53 1.09
C ASP A 93 -1.07 16.04 1.49
N PRO A 94 -0.16 15.22 0.93
CA PRO A 94 -0.07 13.80 1.24
C PRO A 94 0.40 13.52 2.66
N GLN A 95 1.22 14.38 3.28
CA GLN A 95 1.73 14.15 4.63
C GLN A 95 0.63 14.32 5.68
N GLU A 96 -0.16 15.39 5.55
CA GLU A 96 -1.32 15.60 6.43
C GLU A 96 -2.43 14.56 6.20
N ALA A 97 -2.54 14.02 4.98
CA ALA A 97 -3.43 12.90 4.70
C ALA A 97 -3.03 11.65 5.49
N VAL A 98 -1.74 11.29 5.48
CA VAL A 98 -1.25 10.16 6.26
C VAL A 98 -1.47 10.38 7.75
N ASN A 99 -1.10 11.55 8.28
CA ASN A 99 -1.31 11.88 9.70
C ASN A 99 -2.79 11.74 10.13
N SER A 100 -3.72 12.16 9.27
CA SER A 100 -5.16 12.05 9.52
C SER A 100 -5.64 10.60 9.48
N ILE A 101 -5.20 9.81 8.50
CA ILE A 101 -5.60 8.41 8.35
C ILE A 101 -4.97 7.54 9.45
N THR A 102 -3.73 7.80 9.88
CA THR A 102 -3.10 7.11 11.01
C THR A 102 -3.92 7.27 12.29
N LYS A 103 -4.41 8.48 12.59
CA LYS A 103 -5.31 8.69 13.74
C LYS A 103 -6.61 7.91 13.60
N ALA A 104 -7.15 7.77 12.39
CA ALA A 104 -8.33 6.93 12.17
C ALA A 104 -8.02 5.45 12.40
N ILE A 105 -6.85 4.97 11.96
CA ILE A 105 -6.38 3.60 12.15
C ILE A 105 -6.26 3.29 13.65
N ASP A 106 -5.64 4.17 14.44
CA ASP A 106 -5.50 3.98 15.88
C ASP A 106 -6.88 3.77 16.54
N ILE A 107 -7.85 4.62 16.18
CA ILE A 107 -9.22 4.49 16.69
C ILE A 107 -9.89 3.18 16.22
N TYR A 108 -9.74 2.80 14.94
CA TYR A 108 -10.32 1.56 14.43
C TYR A 108 -9.68 0.31 15.04
N THR A 109 -8.39 0.37 15.35
CA THR A 109 -7.63 -0.69 16.01
C THR A 109 -8.09 -0.83 17.46
N ASP A 110 -8.23 0.27 18.19
CA ASP A 110 -8.80 0.30 19.55
C ASP A 110 -10.25 -0.21 19.61
N MET A 111 -11.00 -0.01 18.53
CA MET A 111 -12.37 -0.55 18.38
C MET A 111 -12.41 -2.04 17.99
N GLY A 112 -11.27 -2.68 17.72
CA GLY A 112 -11.18 -4.07 17.27
C GLY A 112 -11.62 -4.28 15.80
N ARG A 113 -11.65 -3.22 14.98
CA ARG A 113 -12.09 -3.27 13.57
C ARG A 113 -10.89 -3.39 12.64
N PHE A 114 -10.14 -4.49 12.77
CA PHE A 114 -8.88 -4.72 12.05
C PHE A 114 -9.04 -4.76 10.53
N THR A 115 -10.16 -5.28 10.02
CA THR A 115 -10.44 -5.27 8.57
C THR A 115 -10.56 -3.86 7.98
N VAL A 116 -11.07 -2.90 8.74
CA VAL A 116 -11.19 -1.50 8.31
C VAL A 116 -9.85 -0.77 8.46
N ALA A 117 -9.15 -1.01 9.58
CA ALA A 117 -7.79 -0.51 9.79
C ALA A 117 -6.84 -0.96 8.67
N ALA A 118 -6.89 -2.23 8.26
CA ALA A 118 -6.08 -2.76 7.16
C ALA A 118 -6.35 -2.07 5.81
N LYS A 119 -7.62 -1.74 5.50
CA LYS A 119 -7.96 -0.96 4.29
C LYS A 119 -7.33 0.43 4.32
N HIS A 120 -7.32 1.07 5.49
CA HIS A 120 -6.72 2.38 5.66
C HIS A 120 -5.18 2.33 5.61
N HIS A 121 -4.54 1.28 6.14
CA HIS A 121 -3.09 1.06 5.94
C HIS A 121 -2.73 0.89 4.46
N VAL A 122 -3.51 0.12 3.70
CA VAL A 122 -3.33 0.03 2.24
C VAL A 122 -3.46 1.40 1.58
N THR A 123 -4.42 2.22 2.01
CA THR A 123 -4.60 3.58 1.46
C THR A 123 -3.40 4.49 1.78
N ILE A 124 -2.83 4.40 2.99
CA ILE A 124 -1.61 5.12 3.37
C ILE A 124 -0.44 4.67 2.49
N ALA A 125 -0.29 3.36 2.29
CA ALA A 125 0.78 2.81 1.48
C ALA A 125 0.67 3.22 0.01
N GLU A 126 -0.55 3.30 -0.55
CA GLU A 126 -0.81 3.85 -1.89
C GLU A 126 -0.44 5.34 -1.98
N ILE A 127 -0.66 6.14 -0.93
CA ILE A 127 -0.24 7.56 -0.90
C ILE A 127 1.29 7.66 -0.91
N TYR A 128 1.98 6.80 -0.16
CA TYR A 128 3.44 6.73 -0.18
C TYR A 128 3.98 6.25 -1.54
N GLU A 129 3.27 5.35 -2.23
CA GLU A 129 3.59 4.90 -3.59
C GLU A 129 3.46 6.02 -4.62
N THR A 130 2.38 6.82 -4.59
CA THR A 130 2.08 7.78 -5.66
C THR A 130 2.62 9.18 -5.45
N GLU A 131 2.54 9.72 -4.23
CA GLU A 131 2.76 11.16 -3.98
C GLU A 131 4.09 11.45 -3.25
N ALA A 132 4.47 10.60 -2.29
CA ALA A 132 5.64 10.84 -1.44
C ALA A 132 6.88 10.03 -1.83
N VAL A 133 6.73 9.02 -2.70
CA VAL A 133 7.78 8.11 -3.20
C VAL A 133 8.69 7.58 -2.07
N ASP A 134 8.08 7.27 -0.92
CA ASP A 134 8.78 6.70 0.24
C ASP A 134 8.42 5.21 0.31
N ILE A 135 9.22 4.41 -0.42
CA ILE A 135 8.96 2.98 -0.63
C ILE A 135 9.13 2.19 0.69
N ASP A 136 10.09 2.58 1.55
CA ASP A 136 10.31 1.93 2.84
C ASP A 136 9.08 2.06 3.76
N LYS A 137 8.52 3.28 3.87
CA LYS A 137 7.29 3.48 4.65
C LYS A 137 6.08 2.79 4.03
N ALA A 138 6.02 2.71 2.70
CA ALA A 138 4.95 1.97 2.01
C ALA A 138 5.01 0.48 2.37
N ILE A 139 6.19 -0.13 2.35
CA ILE A 139 6.39 -1.54 2.73
C ILE A 139 5.89 -1.80 4.15
N ALA A 140 6.34 -1.00 5.13
CA ALA A 140 5.94 -1.20 6.52
C ALA A 140 4.41 -1.14 6.71
N ASN A 141 3.72 -0.25 6.00
CA ASN A 141 2.26 -0.14 6.05
C ASN A 141 1.55 -1.31 5.33
N TYR A 142 2.07 -1.77 4.19
CA TYR A 142 1.51 -2.94 3.52
C TYR A 142 1.73 -4.23 4.32
N GLU A 143 2.84 -4.37 5.05
CA GLU A 143 3.10 -5.49 5.96
C GLU A 143 2.10 -5.51 7.12
N GLN A 144 1.93 -4.37 7.80
CA GLN A 144 0.92 -4.26 8.86
C GLN A 144 -0.50 -4.56 8.35
N ALA A 145 -0.84 -4.09 7.15
CA ALA A 145 -2.12 -4.43 6.53
C ALA A 145 -2.27 -5.94 6.25
N ALA A 146 -1.19 -6.58 5.77
CA ALA A 146 -1.18 -8.01 5.50
C ALA A 146 -1.37 -8.83 6.78
N ASP A 147 -0.73 -8.43 7.88
CA ASP A 147 -0.86 -9.09 9.18
C ASP A 147 -2.29 -8.98 9.73
N TYR A 148 -2.91 -7.80 9.64
CA TYR A 148 -4.32 -7.64 10.01
C TYR A 148 -5.26 -8.50 9.15
N TYR A 149 -5.07 -8.55 7.84
CA TYR A 149 -5.90 -9.41 6.97
C TYR A 149 -5.67 -10.90 7.24
N LYS A 150 -4.44 -11.30 7.58
CA LYS A 150 -4.11 -12.69 7.92
C LYS A 150 -4.75 -13.10 9.24
N GLY A 151 -4.79 -12.21 10.23
CA GLY A 151 -5.48 -12.44 11.51
C GLY A 151 -6.99 -12.62 11.37
N GLU A 152 -7.61 -11.90 10.43
CA GLU A 152 -9.05 -11.98 10.12
C GLU A 152 -9.40 -13.07 9.09
N GLU A 153 -8.50 -14.04 8.85
CA GLU A 153 -8.63 -15.14 7.88
C GLU A 153 -8.88 -14.69 6.41
N SER A 154 -8.67 -13.41 6.11
CA SER A 154 -8.86 -12.81 4.78
C SER A 154 -7.63 -13.02 3.89
N ASN A 155 -7.38 -14.29 3.51
CA ASN A 155 -6.20 -14.69 2.76
C ASN A 155 -6.04 -13.99 1.40
N SER A 156 -7.14 -13.73 0.67
CA SER A 156 -7.08 -13.07 -0.64
C SER A 156 -6.55 -11.63 -0.56
N SER A 157 -7.04 -10.88 0.43
CA SER A 157 -6.61 -9.48 0.67
C SER A 157 -5.19 -9.43 1.24
N ALA A 158 -4.84 -10.36 2.13
CA ALA A 158 -3.49 -10.51 2.66
C ALA A 158 -2.48 -10.79 1.54
N ASN A 159 -2.77 -11.74 0.65
CA ASN A 159 -1.91 -12.07 -0.48
C ASN A 159 -1.72 -10.85 -1.41
N LYS A 160 -2.76 -10.05 -1.66
CA LYS A 160 -2.63 -8.82 -2.46
C LYS A 160 -1.64 -7.83 -1.83
N CYS A 161 -1.70 -7.64 -0.51
CA CYS A 161 -0.78 -6.75 0.20
C CYS A 161 0.65 -7.32 0.22
N LEU A 162 0.81 -8.61 0.49
CA LEU A 162 2.09 -9.30 0.49
C LEU A 162 2.79 -9.24 -0.88
N LEU A 163 2.04 -9.40 -1.97
CA LEU A 163 2.60 -9.26 -3.32
C LEU A 163 3.13 -7.84 -3.56
N LYS A 164 2.42 -6.81 -3.09
CA LYS A 164 2.91 -5.43 -3.15
C LYS A 164 4.19 -5.24 -2.32
N VAL A 165 4.24 -5.77 -1.10
CA VAL A 165 5.46 -5.79 -0.27
C VAL A 165 6.63 -6.42 -1.02
N ALA A 166 6.43 -7.59 -1.61
CA ALA A 166 7.49 -8.30 -2.34
C ALA A 166 7.96 -7.51 -3.57
N THR A 167 7.03 -6.90 -4.34
CA THR A 167 7.42 -6.07 -5.50
C THR A 167 8.30 -4.88 -5.10
N PHE A 168 7.98 -4.20 -4.00
CA PHE A 168 8.74 -3.05 -3.51
C PHE A 168 10.03 -3.45 -2.81
N ALA A 169 10.03 -4.54 -2.05
CA ALA A 169 11.23 -5.10 -1.43
C ALA A 169 12.26 -5.48 -2.49
N ALA A 170 11.84 -6.06 -3.61
CA ALA A 170 12.73 -6.36 -4.74
C ALA A 170 13.32 -5.09 -5.39
N GLN A 171 12.57 -3.98 -5.45
CA GLN A 171 13.10 -2.70 -5.94
C GLN A 171 14.18 -2.13 -5.02
N LEU A 172 13.98 -2.23 -3.70
CA LEU A 172 14.93 -1.84 -2.65
C LEU A 172 16.07 -2.84 -2.41
N GLU A 173 16.25 -3.83 -3.29
CA GLU A 173 17.33 -4.83 -3.23
C GLU A 173 17.24 -5.77 -2.00
N GLN A 174 16.10 -5.79 -1.31
CA GLN A 174 15.78 -6.75 -0.25
C GLN A 174 15.25 -8.05 -0.85
N TYR A 175 16.09 -8.72 -1.64
CA TYR A 175 15.69 -9.91 -2.39
C TYR A 175 15.32 -11.10 -1.52
N SER A 176 16.03 -11.34 -0.42
CA SER A 176 15.76 -12.41 0.53
C SER A 176 14.32 -12.34 1.05
N LYS A 177 13.91 -11.15 1.52
CA LYS A 177 12.56 -10.89 2.00
C LYS A 177 11.51 -11.06 0.91
N SER A 178 11.79 -10.57 -0.30
CA SER A 178 10.90 -10.71 -1.46
C SER A 178 10.65 -12.18 -1.82
N ILE A 179 11.71 -13.00 -1.82
CA ILE A 179 11.64 -14.45 -2.12
C ILE A 179 10.76 -15.17 -1.11
N GLU A 180 11.00 -15.00 0.19
CA GLU A 180 10.22 -15.65 1.24
C GLU A 180 8.72 -15.36 1.10
N ILE A 181 8.38 -14.10 0.78
CA ILE A 181 6.99 -13.69 0.59
C ILE A 181 6.39 -14.32 -0.68
N TYR A 182 7.10 -14.30 -1.81
CA TYR A 182 6.60 -14.90 -3.04
C TYR A 182 6.42 -16.41 -2.91
N GLU A 183 7.34 -17.12 -2.27
CA GLU A 183 7.21 -18.57 -2.03
C GLU A 183 6.04 -18.89 -1.09
N GLN A 184 5.86 -18.09 -0.03
CA GLN A 184 4.73 -18.26 0.88
C GLN A 184 3.38 -18.04 0.16
N VAL A 185 3.27 -17.00 -0.67
CA VAL A 185 2.04 -16.72 -1.43
C VAL A 185 1.83 -17.79 -2.50
N ALA A 186 2.88 -18.22 -3.20
CA ALA A 186 2.81 -19.24 -4.24
C ALA A 186 2.36 -20.60 -3.68
N GLY A 187 2.89 -21.01 -2.51
CA GLY A 187 2.46 -22.22 -1.81
C GLY A 187 0.95 -22.22 -1.53
N LYS A 188 0.43 -21.11 -0.97
CA LYS A 188 -1.02 -20.95 -0.74
C LYS A 188 -1.84 -20.94 -2.03
N CYS A 189 -1.29 -20.45 -3.13
CA CYS A 189 -1.96 -20.42 -4.42
C CYS A 189 -2.03 -21.81 -5.09
N ILE A 190 -1.10 -22.73 -4.81
CA ILE A 190 -1.17 -24.12 -5.31
C ILE A 190 -2.36 -24.87 -4.70
N ASP A 191 -2.59 -24.66 -3.40
CA ASP A 191 -3.69 -25.28 -2.66
C ASP A 191 -5.06 -24.84 -3.19
N ASN A 192 -5.15 -23.64 -3.76
CA ASN A 192 -6.38 -23.10 -4.32
C ASN A 192 -6.46 -23.27 -5.85
N ASN A 193 -7.36 -24.15 -6.31
CA ASN A 193 -7.59 -24.42 -7.74
C ASN A 193 -7.81 -23.17 -8.61
N LEU A 194 -8.40 -22.10 -8.06
CA LEU A 194 -8.66 -20.86 -8.81
C LEU A 194 -7.39 -20.01 -9.02
N LEU A 195 -6.42 -20.09 -8.12
CA LEU A 195 -5.20 -19.28 -8.13
C LEU A 195 -4.00 -20.00 -8.75
N ARG A 196 -4.16 -21.27 -9.18
CA ARG A 196 -3.09 -22.07 -9.80
C ARG A 196 -2.42 -21.41 -11.00
N TYR A 197 -3.16 -20.62 -11.78
CA TYR A 197 -2.58 -19.89 -12.90
C TYR A 197 -1.69 -18.72 -12.44
N SER A 198 -2.06 -18.06 -11.33
CA SER A 198 -1.28 -16.96 -10.73
C SER A 198 -0.02 -17.47 -10.03
N ALA A 199 -0.03 -18.72 -9.53
CA ALA A 199 1.14 -19.32 -8.88
C ALA A 199 2.38 -19.33 -9.79
N LYS A 200 2.20 -19.53 -11.11
CA LYS A 200 3.30 -19.50 -12.09
C LYS A 200 4.03 -18.17 -12.11
N ASP A 201 3.29 -17.06 -12.09
CA ASP A 201 3.85 -15.71 -12.06
C ASP A 201 4.63 -15.46 -10.77
N HIS A 202 4.11 -15.93 -9.62
CA HIS A 202 4.79 -15.76 -8.33
C HIS A 202 6.10 -16.57 -8.25
N PHE A 203 6.12 -17.82 -8.73
CA PHE A 203 7.36 -18.60 -8.81
C PHE A 203 8.37 -18.00 -9.79
N PHE A 204 7.89 -17.46 -10.91
CA PHE A 204 8.74 -16.76 -11.86
C PHE A 204 9.40 -15.53 -11.25
N ARG A 205 8.62 -14.69 -10.52
CA ARG A 205 9.16 -13.53 -9.81
C ARG A 205 10.13 -13.91 -8.69
N ALA A 206 9.85 -14.99 -7.94
CA ALA A 206 10.75 -15.52 -6.93
C ALA A 206 12.08 -16.00 -7.53
N ALA A 207 12.03 -16.74 -8.66
CA ALA A 207 13.21 -17.23 -9.35
C ALA A 207 14.09 -16.08 -9.87
N LEU A 208 13.49 -15.01 -10.41
CA LEU A 208 14.25 -13.81 -10.82
C LEU A 208 14.88 -13.08 -9.62
N CYS A 209 14.23 -13.06 -8.47
CA CYS A 209 14.82 -12.53 -7.24
C CYS A 209 16.00 -13.40 -6.77
N HIS A 210 15.89 -14.72 -6.83
CA HIS A 210 17.02 -15.62 -6.53
C HIS A 210 18.20 -15.39 -7.48
N MET A 211 17.93 -15.27 -8.78
CA MET A 211 18.98 -14.99 -9.78
C MET A 211 19.72 -13.69 -9.52
N SER A 212 19.06 -12.70 -8.90
CA SER A 212 19.68 -11.42 -8.54
C SER A 212 20.58 -11.52 -7.30
N LEU A 213 20.45 -12.58 -6.50
CA LEU A 213 21.29 -12.87 -5.33
C LEU A 213 22.40 -13.87 -5.67
N ASP A 214 22.00 -15.09 -6.05
CA ASP A 214 22.91 -16.20 -6.35
C ASP A 214 22.31 -17.10 -7.46
N LYS A 215 23.11 -17.34 -8.49
CA LYS A 215 22.79 -18.20 -9.63
C LYS A 215 22.56 -19.64 -9.20
N LEU A 216 23.29 -20.12 -8.19
CA LEU A 216 23.22 -21.51 -7.72
C LEU A 216 21.93 -21.77 -6.94
N ASP A 217 21.55 -20.85 -6.04
CA ASP A 217 20.28 -20.90 -5.33
C ASP A 217 19.08 -20.83 -6.28
N ALA A 218 19.17 -20.03 -7.35
CA ALA A 218 18.13 -19.94 -8.36
C ALA A 218 17.87 -21.29 -9.07
N LYS A 219 18.91 -22.08 -9.34
CA LYS A 219 18.75 -23.43 -9.91
C LYS A 219 18.08 -24.39 -8.95
N ILE A 220 18.51 -24.40 -7.70
CA ILE A 220 17.93 -25.25 -6.65
C ILE A 220 16.46 -24.88 -6.45
N ALA A 221 16.15 -23.59 -6.36
CA ALA A 221 14.78 -23.09 -6.25
C ALA A 221 13.92 -23.51 -7.47
N LEU A 222 14.47 -23.40 -8.68
CA LEU A 222 13.76 -23.78 -9.90
C LEU A 222 13.40 -25.27 -9.92
N ASP A 223 14.32 -26.15 -9.51
CA ASP A 223 14.04 -27.58 -9.44
C ASP A 223 13.00 -27.91 -8.38
N ARG A 224 13.06 -27.25 -7.21
CA ARG A 224 12.00 -27.35 -6.19
C ARG A 224 10.64 -26.88 -6.73
N TYR A 225 10.59 -25.81 -7.53
CA TYR A 225 9.34 -25.32 -8.11
C TYR A 225 8.75 -26.28 -9.14
N LYS A 226 9.59 -26.98 -9.92
CA LYS A 226 9.14 -28.04 -10.84
C LYS A 226 8.56 -29.24 -10.08
N ASP A 227 9.20 -29.63 -8.98
CA ASP A 227 8.72 -30.74 -8.14
C ASP A 227 7.40 -30.40 -7.46
N MET A 228 7.25 -29.16 -6.98
CA MET A 228 6.01 -28.69 -6.33
C MET A 228 4.86 -28.49 -7.33
N PHE A 229 5.14 -28.02 -8.54
CA PHE A 229 4.13 -27.78 -9.56
C PHE A 229 4.61 -28.28 -10.94
N PRO A 230 4.29 -29.53 -11.33
CA PRO A 230 4.72 -30.09 -12.62
C PRO A 230 4.26 -29.26 -13.83
N ALA A 231 3.10 -28.60 -13.73
CA ALA A 231 2.60 -27.70 -14.79
C ALA A 231 3.38 -26.36 -14.90
N PHE A 232 4.29 -26.07 -13.97
CA PHE A 232 5.29 -25.01 -14.09
C PHE A 232 6.39 -25.40 -15.07
N ALA A 233 6.80 -26.67 -15.12
CA ALA A 233 7.89 -27.12 -15.99
C ALA A 233 7.58 -26.87 -17.48
N ASP A 234 6.32 -27.05 -17.87
CA ASP A 234 5.86 -26.79 -19.25
C ASP A 234 5.59 -25.30 -19.54
N SER A 235 5.65 -24.45 -18.51
CA SER A 235 5.36 -23.02 -18.63
C SER A 235 6.46 -22.28 -19.38
N ARG A 236 6.08 -21.17 -20.02
CA ARG A 236 7.02 -20.34 -20.79
C ARG A 236 7.96 -19.60 -19.84
N GLU A 237 7.46 -19.26 -18.67
CA GLU A 237 8.16 -18.61 -17.58
C GLU A 237 9.31 -19.48 -17.07
N CYS A 238 9.07 -20.78 -16.83
CA CYS A 238 10.13 -21.70 -16.43
C CYS A 238 11.18 -21.90 -17.53
N LYS A 239 10.76 -22.03 -18.81
CA LYS A 239 11.68 -22.15 -19.94
C LYS A 239 12.57 -20.91 -20.07
N LEU A 240 11.99 -19.71 -19.93
CA LEU A 240 12.75 -18.47 -19.92
C LEU A 240 13.79 -18.48 -18.80
N VAL A 241 13.40 -18.77 -17.55
CA VAL A 241 14.36 -18.81 -16.42
C VAL A 241 15.50 -19.79 -16.67
N GLN A 242 15.24 -20.97 -17.26
CA GLN A 242 16.29 -21.92 -17.61
C GLN A 242 17.27 -21.35 -18.64
N THR A 243 16.77 -20.73 -19.71
CA THR A 243 17.60 -20.11 -20.73
C THR A 243 18.40 -18.94 -20.15
N LEU A 244 17.79 -18.11 -19.29
CA LEU A 244 18.47 -17.01 -18.63
C LEU A 244 19.54 -17.51 -17.67
N LEU A 245 19.29 -18.58 -16.91
CA LEU A 245 20.29 -19.21 -16.03
C LEU A 245 21.47 -19.77 -16.83
N ALA A 246 21.21 -20.48 -17.93
CA ALA A 246 22.27 -20.97 -18.81
C ALA A 246 23.11 -19.82 -19.38
N ALA A 247 22.47 -18.76 -19.89
CA ALA A 247 23.16 -17.57 -20.37
C ALA A 247 23.97 -16.85 -19.27
N CYS A 248 23.48 -16.86 -18.02
CA CYS A 248 24.22 -16.33 -16.87
C CYS A 248 25.45 -17.16 -16.49
N GLU A 249 25.43 -18.47 -16.72
CA GLU A 249 26.56 -19.37 -16.46
C GLU A 249 27.62 -19.30 -17.55
N ASP A 250 27.19 -19.15 -18.80
CA ASP A 250 28.06 -18.98 -19.95
C ASP A 250 28.59 -17.54 -20.11
N GLU A 251 28.21 -16.63 -19.18
CA GLU A 251 28.51 -15.19 -19.21
C GLU A 251 28.14 -14.51 -20.54
N ASN A 252 27.13 -15.05 -21.22
CA ASN A 252 26.76 -14.64 -22.56
C ASN A 252 25.61 -13.63 -22.52
N VAL A 253 25.98 -12.35 -22.57
CA VAL A 253 25.04 -11.22 -22.54
C VAL A 253 24.13 -11.20 -23.77
N ASP A 254 24.65 -11.57 -24.95
CA ASP A 254 23.86 -11.59 -26.19
C ASP A 254 22.75 -12.64 -26.12
N ALA A 255 23.08 -13.85 -25.67
CA ALA A 255 22.12 -14.93 -25.45
C ALA A 255 21.03 -14.54 -24.42
N PHE A 256 21.41 -13.82 -23.36
CA PHE A 256 20.46 -13.29 -22.39
C PHE A 256 19.50 -12.29 -23.06
N THR A 257 20.01 -11.34 -23.84
CA THR A 257 19.18 -10.34 -24.51
C THR A 257 18.25 -10.93 -25.56
N ASP A 258 18.71 -11.92 -26.32
CA ASP A 258 17.90 -12.61 -27.32
C ASP A 258 16.76 -13.40 -26.68
N ALA A 259 17.02 -14.10 -25.57
CA ALA A 259 16.00 -14.81 -24.81
C ALA A 259 14.92 -13.86 -24.25
N VAL A 260 15.32 -12.70 -23.72
CA VAL A 260 14.39 -11.68 -23.23
C VAL A 260 13.57 -11.09 -24.38
N LYS A 261 14.18 -10.85 -25.54
CA LYS A 261 13.51 -10.31 -26.74
C LYS A 261 12.50 -11.28 -27.33
N GLU A 262 12.85 -12.56 -27.40
CA GLU A 262 11.92 -13.61 -27.84
C GLU A 262 10.72 -13.67 -26.88
N TYR A 263 10.97 -13.60 -25.57
CA TYR A 263 9.89 -13.58 -24.59
C TYR A 263 9.00 -12.34 -24.72
N ASP A 264 9.55 -11.12 -24.85
CA ASP A 264 8.75 -9.89 -24.99
C ASP A 264 7.85 -9.89 -26.24
N SER A 265 8.28 -10.58 -27.30
CA SER A 265 7.48 -10.73 -28.53
C SER A 265 6.22 -11.57 -28.32
N ILE A 266 6.23 -12.48 -27.35
CA ILE A 266 5.14 -13.42 -27.06
C ILE A 266 4.32 -12.93 -25.85
N SER A 267 5.01 -12.50 -24.80
CA SER A 267 4.48 -12.06 -23.52
C SER A 267 5.12 -10.71 -23.17
N ARG A 268 4.35 -9.63 -23.26
CA ARG A 268 4.86 -8.28 -23.00
C ARG A 268 5.41 -8.16 -21.57
N LEU A 269 6.63 -7.66 -21.46
CA LEU A 269 7.28 -7.43 -20.17
C LEU A 269 6.61 -6.28 -19.42
N ASP A 270 6.33 -6.48 -18.14
CA ASP A 270 5.92 -5.40 -17.24
C ASP A 270 7.14 -4.55 -16.82
N GLN A 271 6.87 -3.39 -16.23
CA GLN A 271 7.94 -2.49 -15.78
C GLN A 271 8.85 -3.16 -14.73
N TRP A 272 8.28 -3.99 -13.86
CA TRP A 272 9.02 -4.68 -12.81
C TRP A 272 10.00 -5.72 -13.36
N LEU A 273 9.56 -6.58 -14.29
CA LEU A 273 10.37 -7.57 -14.98
C LEU A 273 11.48 -6.89 -15.76
N THR A 274 11.18 -5.79 -16.43
CA THR A 274 12.19 -5.02 -17.16
C THR A 274 13.29 -4.52 -16.22
N THR A 275 12.94 -3.94 -15.08
CA THR A 275 13.92 -3.48 -14.07
C THR A 275 14.75 -4.64 -13.52
N MET A 276 14.11 -5.76 -13.19
CA MET A 276 14.79 -6.94 -12.65
C MET A 276 15.74 -7.59 -13.66
N LEU A 277 15.30 -7.78 -14.90
CA LEU A 277 16.11 -8.36 -15.97
C LEU A 277 17.29 -7.46 -16.33
N LEU A 278 17.11 -6.13 -16.35
CA LEU A 278 18.20 -5.19 -16.54
C LEU A 278 19.24 -5.28 -15.41
N ARG A 279 18.78 -5.46 -14.17
CA ARG A 279 19.69 -5.61 -13.02
C ARG A 279 20.48 -6.92 -13.10
N ILE A 280 19.82 -8.04 -13.45
CA ILE A 280 20.49 -9.32 -13.70
C ILE A 280 21.51 -9.17 -14.84
N LYS A 281 21.13 -8.52 -15.96
CA LYS A 281 22.05 -8.25 -17.08
C LYS A 281 23.32 -7.52 -16.61
N LYS A 282 23.17 -6.48 -15.78
CA LYS A 282 24.30 -5.74 -15.21
C LYS A 282 25.22 -6.62 -14.36
N THR A 283 24.67 -7.60 -13.63
CA THR A 283 25.51 -8.54 -12.86
C THR A 283 26.33 -9.48 -13.74
N ILE A 284 25.84 -9.80 -14.95
CA ILE A 284 26.57 -10.64 -15.93
C ILE A 284 27.65 -9.83 -16.64
N GLU A 285 27.39 -8.55 -16.94
CA GLU A 285 28.35 -7.63 -17.56
C GLU A 285 29.56 -7.31 -16.63
N GLY A 286 29.54 -7.79 -15.38
CA GLY A 286 30.52 -7.51 -14.33
C GLY A 286 30.31 -6.11 -13.73
N GLU A 287 30.77 -5.88 -12.50
CA GLU A 287 30.82 -4.57 -11.84
C GLU A 287 31.58 -3.51 -12.68
N GLY A 288 30.92 -2.97 -13.71
CA GLY A 288 31.46 -1.99 -14.65
C GLY A 288 31.21 -0.54 -14.23
N ASP A 289 30.64 -0.29 -13.06
CA ASP A 289 30.45 1.06 -12.51
C ASP A 289 30.74 1.06 -11.00
N LEU A 290 32.02 0.95 -10.63
CA LEU A 290 32.54 1.60 -9.44
C LEU A 290 32.56 3.12 -9.69
N ARG A 291 31.42 3.79 -9.49
CA ARG A 291 31.35 5.25 -9.28
C ARG A 291 30.24 5.65 -8.32
#